data_AF-A0A166JYD2-F1
#
_entry.id   AF-A0A166JYD2-F1
#
_cell.length_a   1.000
_cell.length_b   1.000
_cell.length_c   1.000
_cell.angle_alpha   90.00
_cell.angle_beta   90.00
_cell.angle_gamma   90.00
#
_symmetry.space_group_name_H-M   'P 1'
#
loop_
_entity.id
_entity.type
_entity.pdbx_description
1 polymer ?
#
loop_
_entity_poly.entity_id
_entity_poly.type
_entity_poly.pdbx_seq_one_letter_code
_entity_poly.pdbx_strand_id
1 'polypeptide(L)'
;MTIFFKRIRIAYFSTIFILSAAVLGLSAYFANIYLPDNKAHAGFSIYAVVIAALTIVFGLIQLFSGAQPRTEAPFLFVVSVFWLSVAAWAIDQSTNEECYGLGNAQTPTENGLVSSRSICYAIKIVEAFSWTIFAMLVIAFVIVINRTASARVLGHPDAWSEPMDNLPWYDELPGYPGGSWFGSDYHRYHHRYGYETFASTGPVAASRRGYKELSPTGPMLETSRSVAEDHYTRARGKSSHRRVANTSASNYGESPSMVPGMAPSGIQPGRSMGYGQAQLTVPMAATQPGASVGYGQVPSIVPTTQTTGVGATVKFGEHEFQQKPGHSMIIRGGAKGGPPQIEQVPGYYRGP
;
A
#
# COMPACT_ATOMS: atom_id res chain seq x y z
N MET A 1 7.56 -27.08 9.29
CA MET A 1 6.91 -26.14 8.35
C MET A 1 6.21 -26.93 7.28
N THR A 2 4.91 -26.71 7.07
CA THR A 2 4.22 -27.28 5.92
C THR A 2 4.89 -26.74 4.66
N ILE A 3 5.30 -27.62 3.76
CA ILE A 3 6.02 -27.24 2.52
C ILE A 3 5.18 -26.21 1.74
N PHE A 4 3.85 -26.30 1.85
CA PHE A 4 2.90 -25.39 1.24
C PHE A 4 2.97 -23.96 1.80
N PHE A 5 2.94 -23.78 3.13
CA PHE A 5 3.02 -22.44 3.73
C PHE A 5 4.34 -21.75 3.40
N LYS A 6 5.45 -22.51 3.43
CA LYS A 6 6.76 -22.00 3.01
C LYS A 6 6.75 -21.46 1.58
N ARG A 7 6.18 -22.22 0.65
CA ARG A 7 6.09 -21.83 -0.76
C ARG A 7 5.22 -20.60 -0.96
N ILE A 8 4.07 -20.52 -0.31
CA ILE A 8 3.20 -19.34 -0.37
C ILE A 8 3.92 -18.12 0.18
N ARG A 9 4.55 -18.24 1.36
CA ARG A 9 5.26 -17.14 2.02
C ARG A 9 6.40 -16.62 1.16
N ILE A 10 7.22 -17.52 0.58
CA ILE A 10 8.29 -17.15 -0.34
C ILE A 10 7.71 -16.44 -1.57
N ALA A 11 6.70 -17.02 -2.22
CA ALA A 11 6.09 -16.44 -3.42
C ALA A 11 5.56 -15.02 -3.14
N TYR A 12 4.85 -14.84 -2.03
CA TYR A 12 4.32 -13.56 -1.59
C TYR A 12 5.42 -12.51 -1.35
N PHE A 13 6.45 -12.83 -0.56
CA PHE A 13 7.55 -11.89 -0.32
C PHE A 13 8.37 -11.62 -1.58
N SER A 14 8.54 -12.61 -2.46
CA SER A 14 9.20 -12.42 -3.76
C SER A 14 8.41 -11.45 -4.65
N THR A 15 7.08 -11.57 -4.71
CA THR A 15 6.25 -10.62 -5.47
C THR A 15 6.37 -9.20 -4.91
N ILE A 16 6.27 -9.03 -3.60
CA ILE A 16 6.45 -7.71 -2.97
C ILE A 16 7.84 -7.14 -3.21
N PHE A 17 8.88 -7.98 -3.15
CA PHE A 17 10.25 -7.57 -3.43
C PHE A 17 10.40 -7.05 -4.87
N ILE A 18 9.86 -7.77 -5.86
CA ILE A 18 9.92 -7.36 -7.27
C ILE A 18 9.18 -6.04 -7.49
N LEU A 19 7.96 -5.91 -6.95
CA LEU A 19 7.17 -4.68 -7.08
C LEU A 19 7.85 -3.50 -6.37
N SER A 20 8.41 -3.72 -5.18
CA SER A 20 9.14 -2.70 -4.42
C SER A 20 10.42 -2.27 -5.16
N ALA A 21 11.14 -3.21 -5.79
CA ALA A 21 12.32 -2.91 -6.59
C ALA A 21 11.97 -2.08 -7.84
N ALA A 22 10.83 -2.34 -8.48
CA ALA A 22 10.34 -1.53 -9.59
C ALA A 22 10.04 -0.09 -9.16
N VAL A 23 9.35 0.09 -8.02
CA VAL A 23 9.11 1.43 -7.45
C VAL A 23 10.42 2.11 -7.06
N LEU A 24 11.35 1.39 -6.43
CA LEU A 24 12.67 1.92 -6.06
C LEU A 24 13.43 2.44 -7.28
N GLY A 25 13.43 1.69 -8.39
CA GLY A 25 14.08 2.10 -9.64
C GLY A 25 13.46 3.35 -10.25
N LEU A 26 12.12 3.43 -10.29
CA LEU A 26 11.40 4.62 -10.78
C LEU A 26 11.64 5.84 -9.90
N SER A 27 11.58 5.68 -8.58
CA SER A 27 11.81 6.78 -7.64
C SER A 27 13.27 7.24 -7.63
N ALA A 28 14.24 6.34 -7.82
CA ALA A 28 15.65 6.71 -8.00
C ALA A 28 15.89 7.49 -9.29
N TYR A 29 15.21 7.11 -10.38
CA TYR A 29 15.23 7.86 -11.64
C TYR A 29 14.67 9.28 -11.45
N PHE A 30 13.54 9.42 -10.76
CA PHE A 30 12.99 10.74 -10.42
C PHE A 30 13.91 11.56 -9.52
N ALA A 31 14.52 10.93 -8.50
CA ALA A 31 15.47 11.60 -7.64
C ALA A 31 16.64 12.20 -8.45
N ASN A 32 17.16 11.45 -9.43
CA ASN A 32 18.23 11.91 -10.32
C ASN A 32 17.83 13.07 -11.25
N ILE A 33 16.53 13.27 -11.51
CA ILE A 33 16.03 14.36 -12.37
C ILE A 33 15.66 15.62 -11.57
N TYR A 34 15.13 15.45 -10.36
CA TYR A 34 14.55 16.57 -9.59
C TYR A 34 15.48 17.20 -8.56
N LEU A 35 16.49 16.47 -8.08
CA LEU A 35 17.47 17.00 -7.14
C LEU A 35 18.62 17.68 -7.90
N PRO A 36 19.07 18.89 -7.51
CA PRO A 36 18.72 19.64 -6.28
C PRO A 36 17.69 20.78 -6.44
N ASP A 37 17.40 21.24 -7.66
CA ASP A 37 16.78 22.55 -7.87
C ASP A 37 15.25 22.58 -7.70
N ASN A 38 14.56 21.45 -7.92
CA ASN A 38 13.10 21.38 -7.90
C ASN A 38 12.56 20.84 -6.57
N LYS A 39 12.53 21.72 -5.56
CA LYS A 39 12.06 21.40 -4.20
C LYS A 39 10.62 20.86 -4.14
N ALA A 40 9.78 21.15 -5.13
CA ALA A 40 8.36 20.75 -5.13
C ALA A 40 8.17 19.23 -5.24
N HIS A 41 8.99 18.53 -6.04
CA HIS A 41 8.82 17.09 -6.30
C HIS A 41 9.91 16.21 -5.64
N ALA A 42 10.96 16.83 -5.11
CA ALA A 42 12.04 16.12 -4.43
C ALA A 42 11.55 15.32 -3.20
N GLY A 43 10.61 15.89 -2.43
CA GLY A 43 10.08 15.25 -1.22
C GLY A 43 9.41 13.90 -1.47
N PHE A 44 8.58 13.83 -2.51
CA PHE A 44 7.89 12.60 -2.90
C PHE A 44 8.90 11.50 -3.31
N SER A 45 9.87 11.85 -4.15
CA SER A 45 10.86 10.89 -4.66
C SER A 45 11.71 10.30 -3.53
N ILE A 46 12.20 11.14 -2.61
CA ILE A 46 12.97 10.70 -1.45
C ILE A 46 12.13 9.80 -0.55
N TYR A 47 10.88 10.19 -0.27
CA TYR A 47 9.98 9.39 0.57
C TYR A 47 9.73 8.00 -0.04
N ALA A 48 9.41 7.93 -1.34
CA ALA A 48 9.18 6.67 -2.03
C ALA A 48 10.42 5.76 -2.05
N VAL A 49 11.62 6.31 -2.28
CA VAL A 49 12.89 5.56 -2.20
C VAL A 49 13.09 4.94 -0.82
N VAL A 50 12.88 5.73 0.25
CA VAL A 50 13.05 5.27 1.64
C VAL A 50 12.07 4.15 1.97
N ILE A 51 10.80 4.29 1.62
CA ILE A 51 9.78 3.27 1.91
C ILE A 51 10.05 1.98 1.11
N ALA A 52 10.42 2.09 -0.17
CA ALA A 52 10.75 0.92 -0.98
C ALA A 52 12.01 0.20 -0.46
N ALA A 53 13.07 0.95 -0.12
CA ALA A 53 14.29 0.38 0.46
C ALA A 53 14.04 -0.29 1.82
N LEU A 54 13.25 0.35 2.70
CA LEU A 54 12.85 -0.22 3.98
C LEU A 54 12.08 -1.53 3.78
N THR A 55 11.11 -1.54 2.87
CA THR A 55 10.32 -2.75 2.56
C THR A 55 11.21 -3.89 2.09
N ILE A 56 12.20 -3.61 1.24
CA ILE A 56 13.17 -4.60 0.74
C ILE A 56 14.03 -5.15 1.89
N VAL A 57 14.68 -4.27 2.66
CA VAL A 57 15.61 -4.69 3.73
C VAL A 57 14.88 -5.52 4.78
N PHE A 58 13.74 -5.02 5.28
CA PHE A 58 12.98 -5.76 6.27
C PHE A 58 12.33 -7.02 5.69
N GLY A 59 11.86 -7.00 4.44
CA GLY A 59 11.35 -8.19 3.76
C GLY A 59 12.39 -9.30 3.71
N LEU A 60 13.65 -8.97 3.40
CA LEU A 60 14.77 -9.91 3.43
C LEU A 60 15.05 -10.41 4.86
N ILE A 61 15.08 -9.52 5.86
CA ILE A 61 15.26 -9.92 7.26
C ILE A 61 14.17 -10.90 7.70
N GLN A 62 12.90 -10.65 7.37
CA GLN A 62 11.79 -11.54 7.72
C GLN A 62 11.84 -12.90 7.00
N LEU A 63 12.38 -12.91 5.78
CA LEU A 63 12.57 -14.12 4.98
C LEU A 63 13.65 -15.04 5.58
N PHE A 64 14.74 -14.47 6.12
CA PHE A 64 15.88 -15.23 6.64
C PHE A 64 15.87 -15.48 8.15
N SER A 65 15.24 -14.63 8.97
CA SER A 65 15.39 -14.67 10.44
C SER A 65 14.46 -15.65 11.17
N GLY A 66 13.67 -16.47 10.47
CA GLY A 66 12.70 -17.36 11.11
C GLY A 66 11.60 -16.57 11.82
N ALA A 67 10.88 -15.74 11.06
CA ALA A 67 9.94 -14.78 11.61
C ALA A 67 8.89 -15.39 12.56
N GLN A 68 8.55 -14.60 13.58
CA GLN A 68 7.51 -14.88 14.55
C GLN A 68 6.28 -14.03 14.23
N PRO A 69 5.05 -14.52 14.42
CA PRO A 69 3.84 -13.70 14.23
C PRO A 69 3.86 -12.39 15.01
N ARG A 70 4.49 -12.39 16.20
CA ARG A 70 4.63 -11.20 17.05
C ARG A 70 5.42 -10.08 16.41
N THR A 71 6.43 -10.38 15.59
CA THR A 71 7.25 -9.37 14.91
C THR A 71 6.76 -9.10 13.50
N GLU A 72 6.21 -10.11 12.82
CA GLU A 72 5.70 -10.00 11.45
C GLU A 72 4.42 -9.17 11.36
N ALA A 73 3.45 -9.37 12.26
CA ALA A 73 2.19 -8.63 12.25
C ALA A 73 2.34 -7.09 12.39
N PRO A 74 3.05 -6.55 13.40
CA PRO A 74 3.23 -5.11 13.52
C PRO A 74 4.05 -4.54 12.35
N PHE A 75 5.01 -5.31 11.83
CA PHE A 75 5.78 -4.91 10.66
C PHE A 75 4.90 -4.77 9.41
N LEU A 76 4.11 -5.80 9.10
CA LEU A 76 3.18 -5.77 7.96
C LEU A 76 2.20 -4.60 8.08
N PHE A 77 1.68 -4.33 9.28
CA PHE A 77 0.81 -3.19 9.53
C PHE A 77 1.48 -1.85 9.24
N VAL A 78 2.66 -1.59 9.83
CA VAL A 78 3.38 -0.32 9.66
C VAL A 78 3.79 -0.09 8.20
N VAL A 79 4.36 -1.11 7.55
CA VAL A 79 4.77 -1.00 6.15
C VAL A 79 3.57 -0.82 5.24
N SER A 80 2.44 -1.47 5.53
CA SER A 80 1.18 -1.25 4.81
C SER A 80 0.74 0.22 4.90
N VAL A 81 0.77 0.84 6.09
CA VAL A 81 0.41 2.25 6.25
C VAL A 81 1.34 3.16 5.45
N PHE A 82 2.64 2.85 5.39
CA PHE A 82 3.56 3.61 4.56
C PHE A 82 3.28 3.47 3.05
N TRP A 83 2.95 2.28 2.56
CA TRP A 83 2.56 2.12 1.16
C TRP A 83 1.24 2.82 0.82
N LEU A 84 0.28 2.83 1.76
CA LEU A 84 -0.94 3.62 1.61
C LEU A 84 -0.64 5.12 1.52
N SER A 85 0.30 5.61 2.35
CA SER A 85 0.77 7.00 2.32
C SER A 85 1.44 7.35 0.98
N VAL A 86 2.32 6.49 0.46
CA VAL A 86 2.93 6.68 -0.88
C VAL A 86 1.86 6.73 -1.97
N ALA A 87 0.85 5.84 -1.92
CA ALA A 87 -0.25 5.82 -2.87
C ALA A 87 -1.08 7.11 -2.80
N ALA A 88 -1.44 7.57 -1.59
CA ALA A 88 -2.19 8.80 -1.40
C ALA A 88 -1.42 10.05 -1.89
N TRP A 89 -0.12 10.12 -1.63
CA TRP A 89 0.70 11.23 -2.12
C TRP A 89 0.89 11.17 -3.64
N ALA A 90 1.01 9.98 -4.24
CA ALA A 90 1.07 9.84 -5.68
C ALA A 90 -0.21 10.38 -6.37
N ILE A 91 -1.38 10.18 -5.75
CA ILE A 91 -2.66 10.75 -6.22
C ILE A 91 -2.60 12.28 -6.20
N ASP A 92 -2.10 12.89 -5.12
CA ASP A 92 -2.00 14.35 -5.00
C ASP A 92 -1.03 14.96 -6.04
N GLN A 93 0.04 14.24 -6.37
CA GLN A 93 0.97 14.66 -7.43
C GLN A 93 0.42 14.44 -8.84
N SER A 94 -0.51 13.50 -9.00
CA SER A 94 -1.22 13.30 -10.26
C SER A 94 -2.35 14.33 -10.36
N THR A 95 -2.21 15.32 -11.23
CA THR A 95 -3.36 16.19 -11.52
C THR A 95 -4.52 15.33 -12.06
N ASN A 96 -5.77 15.78 -11.85
CA ASN A 96 -6.96 15.09 -12.39
C ASN A 96 -7.04 15.11 -13.93
N GLU A 97 -5.99 15.57 -14.61
CA GLU A 97 -5.89 15.61 -16.06
C GLU A 97 -5.29 14.30 -16.57
N GLU A 98 -5.86 13.77 -17.65
CA GLU A 98 -5.31 12.60 -18.31
C GLU A 98 -3.90 12.89 -18.82
N CYS A 99 -2.95 11.96 -18.65
CA CYS A 99 -1.57 12.14 -19.11
C CYS A 99 -1.46 12.42 -20.62
N TYR A 100 -2.48 12.04 -21.41
CA TYR A 100 -2.57 12.33 -22.84
C TYR A 100 -2.91 13.81 -23.14
N GLY A 101 -3.61 14.48 -22.23
CA GLY A 101 -4.05 15.87 -22.37
C GLY A 101 -2.93 16.90 -22.26
N LEU A 102 -1.77 16.54 -21.69
CA LEU A 102 -0.63 17.46 -21.48
C LEU A 102 0.10 17.85 -22.78
N GLY A 103 -0.25 17.26 -23.94
CA GLY A 103 0.30 17.62 -25.24
C GLY A 103 1.84 17.59 -25.28
N ASN A 104 2.45 18.65 -25.83
CA ASN A 104 3.90 18.84 -25.92
C ASN A 104 4.46 19.68 -24.75
N ALA A 105 3.76 19.74 -23.61
CA ALA A 105 4.30 20.42 -22.43
C ALA A 105 5.62 19.77 -22.00
N GLN A 106 6.61 20.60 -21.74
CA GLN A 106 7.92 20.19 -21.26
C GLN A 106 8.21 20.89 -19.94
N THR A 107 8.73 20.12 -18.99
CA THR A 107 9.16 20.63 -17.69
C THR A 107 10.68 20.83 -17.75
N PRO A 108 11.19 22.01 -17.38
CA PRO A 108 12.63 22.23 -17.28
C PRO A 108 13.20 21.40 -16.13
N THR A 109 14.22 20.60 -16.45
CA THR A 109 15.03 19.81 -15.52
C THR A 109 16.49 20.21 -15.67
N GLU A 110 17.33 19.82 -14.73
CA GLU A 110 18.77 20.14 -14.77
C GLU A 110 19.44 19.59 -16.05
N ASN A 111 19.02 18.39 -16.47
CA ASN A 111 19.56 17.69 -17.64
C ASN A 111 18.83 18.05 -18.96
N GLY A 112 18.03 19.13 -18.96
CA GLY A 112 17.31 19.62 -20.13
C GLY A 112 15.78 19.55 -19.98
N LEU A 113 15.07 19.55 -21.11
CA LEU A 113 13.61 19.54 -21.14
C LEU A 113 13.08 18.11 -21.15
N VAL A 114 12.32 17.71 -20.12
CA VAL A 114 11.65 16.41 -20.07
C VAL A 114 10.18 16.60 -20.38
N SER A 115 9.59 15.67 -21.15
CA SER A 115 8.16 15.71 -21.44
C SER A 115 7.35 15.53 -20.17
N SER A 116 6.41 16.46 -19.90
CA SER A 116 5.53 16.36 -18.74
C SER A 116 4.63 15.12 -18.81
N ARG A 117 4.38 14.60 -20.02
CA ARG A 117 3.62 13.37 -20.26
C ARG A 117 4.33 12.12 -19.75
N SER A 118 5.65 11.98 -19.98
CA SER A 118 6.40 10.82 -19.48
C SER A 118 6.46 10.80 -17.95
N ILE A 119 6.58 11.97 -17.34
CA ILE A 119 6.54 12.14 -15.87
C ILE A 119 5.17 11.69 -15.34
N CYS A 120 4.08 12.15 -15.96
CA CYS A 120 2.72 11.79 -15.55
C CYS A 120 2.50 10.26 -15.57
N TYR A 121 2.91 9.57 -16.64
CA TYR A 121 2.79 8.10 -16.68
C TYR A 121 3.60 7.40 -15.60
N ALA A 122 4.84 7.85 -15.36
CA ALA A 122 5.68 7.21 -14.36
C ALA A 122 5.12 7.41 -12.93
N ILE A 123 4.50 8.55 -12.61
CA ILE A 123 3.80 8.75 -11.34
C ILE A 123 2.58 7.83 -11.24
N LYS A 124 1.78 7.69 -12.30
CA LYS A 124 0.64 6.74 -12.33
C LYS A 124 1.06 5.28 -12.15
N ILE A 125 2.22 4.90 -12.67
CA ILE A 125 2.78 3.57 -12.45
C ILE A 125 3.15 3.37 -10.97
N VAL A 126 3.81 4.36 -10.35
CA VAL A 126 4.12 4.32 -8.91
C VAL A 126 2.84 4.25 -8.07
N GLU A 127 1.80 5.01 -8.42
CA GLU A 127 0.49 4.96 -7.79
C GLU A 127 -0.10 3.54 -7.83
N ALA A 128 -0.19 2.93 -9.01
CA ALA A 128 -0.77 1.60 -9.19
C ALA A 128 0.00 0.50 -8.44
N PHE A 129 1.34 0.54 -8.50
CA PHE A 129 2.16 -0.41 -7.75
C PHE A 129 2.04 -0.22 -6.23
N SER A 130 1.94 1.03 -5.76
CA SER A 130 1.80 1.31 -4.33
C SER A 130 0.47 0.77 -3.78
N TRP A 131 -0.64 0.95 -4.50
CA TRP A 131 -1.93 0.34 -4.16
C TRP A 131 -1.88 -1.19 -4.15
N THR A 132 -1.20 -1.78 -5.13
CA THR A 132 -1.05 -3.24 -5.23
C THR A 132 -0.26 -3.80 -4.06
N ILE A 133 0.88 -3.18 -3.73
CA ILE A 133 1.71 -3.59 -2.59
C ILE A 133 0.94 -3.40 -1.28
N PHE A 134 0.25 -2.27 -1.10
CA PHE A 134 -0.63 -2.04 0.05
C PHE A 134 -1.67 -3.15 0.21
N ALA A 135 -2.44 -3.46 -0.84
CA ALA A 135 -3.47 -4.50 -0.79
C ALA A 135 -2.87 -5.87 -0.45
N MET A 136 -1.71 -6.23 -1.03
CA MET A 136 -1.00 -7.46 -0.72
C MET A 136 -0.58 -7.51 0.77
N LEU A 137 -0.02 -6.43 1.30
CA LEU A 137 0.39 -6.31 2.71
C LEU A 137 -0.78 -6.44 3.68
N VAL A 138 -1.92 -5.82 3.38
CA VAL A 138 -3.15 -5.94 4.19
C VAL A 138 -3.65 -7.39 4.18
N ILE A 139 -3.71 -8.03 3.01
CA ILE A 139 -4.15 -9.42 2.90
C ILE A 139 -3.24 -10.35 3.72
N ALA A 140 -1.92 -10.19 3.63
CA ALA A 140 -1.00 -10.98 4.43
C ALA A 140 -1.13 -10.70 5.93
N PHE A 141 -1.29 -9.44 6.32
CA PHE A 141 -1.55 -9.08 7.71
C PHE A 141 -2.79 -9.80 8.24
N VAL A 142 -3.91 -9.76 7.51
CA VAL A 142 -5.15 -10.45 7.88
C VAL A 142 -4.95 -11.97 7.95
N ILE A 143 -4.22 -12.57 7.01
CA ILE A 143 -3.91 -14.01 7.02
C ILE A 143 -3.09 -14.38 8.26
N VAL A 144 -2.05 -13.63 8.61
CA VAL A 144 -1.21 -13.88 9.78
C VAL A 144 -2.06 -13.82 11.05
N ILE A 145 -2.86 -12.77 11.24
CA ILE A 145 -3.73 -12.64 12.42
C ILE A 145 -4.72 -13.80 12.53
N ASN A 146 -5.46 -14.10 11.45
CA ASN A 146 -6.48 -15.16 11.46
C ASN A 146 -5.89 -16.55 11.73
N ARG A 147 -4.70 -16.81 11.18
CA ARG A 147 -4.03 -18.11 11.34
C ARG A 147 -3.43 -18.26 12.73
N THR A 148 -2.79 -17.22 13.28
CA THR A 148 -2.29 -17.25 14.65
C THR A 148 -3.43 -17.35 15.67
N ALA A 149 -4.57 -16.70 15.43
CA ALA A 149 -5.77 -16.87 16.24
C ALA A 149 -6.30 -18.31 16.21
N SER A 150 -6.35 -18.92 15.02
CA SER A 150 -6.77 -20.32 14.86
C SER A 150 -5.84 -21.30 15.59
N ALA A 151 -4.52 -21.07 15.55
CA ALA A 151 -3.54 -21.90 16.25
C ALA A 151 -3.73 -21.87 17.78
N ARG A 152 -4.10 -20.71 18.35
CA ARG A 152 -4.43 -20.61 19.78
C ARG A 152 -5.65 -21.45 20.17
N VAL A 153 -6.68 -21.48 19.32
CA VAL A 153 -7.89 -22.30 19.56
C VAL A 153 -7.56 -23.79 19.54
N LEU A 154 -6.53 -24.21 18.80
CA LEU A 154 -6.04 -25.59 18.76
C LEU A 154 -5.13 -25.97 19.94
N GLY A 155 -5.00 -25.11 20.96
CA GLY A 155 -4.26 -25.42 22.17
C GLY A 155 -2.78 -25.02 22.14
N HIS A 156 -2.37 -24.12 21.24
CA HIS A 156 -1.03 -23.52 21.24
C HIS A 156 -1.04 -22.13 21.90
N PRO A 157 -0.85 -22.02 23.23
CA PRO A 157 -0.94 -20.73 23.94
C PRO A 157 0.17 -19.76 23.49
N ASP A 158 1.34 -20.31 23.16
CA ASP A 158 2.57 -19.60 22.81
C ASP A 158 2.72 -19.37 21.29
N ALA A 159 1.63 -19.50 20.53
CA ALA A 159 1.63 -19.39 19.07
C ALA A 159 2.17 -18.06 18.51
N TRP A 160 2.30 -17.03 19.33
CA TRP A 160 2.85 -15.73 18.93
C TRP A 160 4.38 -15.64 19.04
N SER A 161 4.97 -16.40 19.96
CA SER A 161 6.42 -16.47 20.19
C SER A 161 7.08 -17.61 19.43
N GLU A 162 6.29 -18.60 19.00
CA GLU A 162 6.81 -19.70 18.20
C GLU A 162 7.16 -19.21 16.77
N PRO A 163 8.27 -19.70 16.18
CA PRO A 163 8.58 -19.47 14.78
C PRO A 163 7.41 -19.93 13.90
N MET A 164 7.08 -19.16 12.86
CA MET A 164 6.01 -19.55 11.93
C MET A 164 6.25 -20.92 11.31
N ASP A 165 7.49 -21.37 11.21
CA ASP A 165 7.84 -22.66 10.64
C ASP A 165 7.36 -23.85 11.51
N ASN A 166 7.08 -23.63 12.79
CA ASN A 166 6.70 -24.68 13.74
C ASN A 166 5.19 -24.78 13.98
N LEU A 167 4.42 -23.78 13.55
CA LEU A 167 2.97 -23.74 13.77
C LEU A 167 2.24 -24.72 12.84
N PRO A 168 1.21 -25.44 13.33
CA PRO A 168 0.41 -26.35 12.52
C PRO A 168 -0.54 -25.54 11.65
N TRP A 169 -0.06 -25.15 10.47
CA TRP A 169 -0.90 -24.46 9.48
C TRP A 169 -1.76 -25.46 8.71
N TYR A 170 -2.99 -25.06 8.38
CA TYR A 170 -3.90 -25.80 7.48
C TYR A 170 -4.29 -27.21 7.95
N ASP A 171 -4.47 -27.39 9.27
CA ASP A 171 -4.85 -28.68 9.86
C ASP A 171 -3.86 -29.82 9.56
N GLU A 172 -2.65 -29.49 9.12
CA GLU A 172 -1.56 -30.47 9.04
C GLU A 172 -1.10 -30.80 10.46
N LEU A 173 -1.00 -32.09 10.77
CA LEU A 173 -0.51 -32.51 12.08
C LEU A 173 0.91 -31.98 12.31
N PRO A 174 1.22 -31.48 13.52
CA PRO A 174 2.57 -31.06 13.87
C PRO A 174 3.55 -32.22 13.63
N GLY A 175 4.63 -31.97 12.87
CA GLY A 175 5.65 -32.96 12.53
C GLY A 175 5.64 -33.49 11.09
N TYR A 176 4.68 -33.11 10.24
CA TYR A 176 4.67 -33.49 8.82
C TYR A 176 5.41 -32.48 7.92
N PRO A 177 6.18 -32.91 6.89
CA PRO A 177 6.57 -34.27 6.52
C PRO A 177 8.03 -34.56 6.93
N GLY A 178 8.25 -35.39 7.96
CA GLY A 178 9.50 -36.17 8.07
C GLY A 178 10.61 -35.67 9.00
N GLY A 179 10.33 -34.82 9.99
CA GLY A 179 11.31 -34.53 11.06
C GLY A 179 11.06 -35.38 12.29
N SER A 180 12.09 -36.03 12.83
CA SER A 180 12.14 -36.94 14.00
C SER A 180 11.66 -36.37 15.35
N TRP A 181 10.74 -35.40 15.36
CA TRP A 181 10.20 -34.74 16.56
C TRP A 181 9.41 -35.66 17.50
N PHE A 182 9.10 -36.89 17.08
CA PHE A 182 8.58 -37.92 17.99
C PHE A 182 9.64 -38.46 18.98
N GLY A 183 10.89 -37.99 18.93
CA GLY A 183 11.94 -38.32 19.89
C GLY A 183 12.13 -37.27 20.98
N SER A 184 11.61 -37.56 22.18
CA SER A 184 11.94 -36.98 23.50
C SER A 184 11.12 -35.77 24.04
N ASP A 185 10.81 -34.72 23.27
CA ASP A 185 10.17 -33.52 23.87
C ASP A 185 8.63 -33.50 23.88
N TYR A 186 7.96 -34.40 23.16
CA TYR A 186 6.49 -34.52 23.22
C TYR A 186 5.98 -34.89 24.62
N HIS A 187 6.78 -35.62 25.42
CA HIS A 187 6.42 -35.91 26.80
C HIS A 187 6.33 -34.65 27.67
N ARG A 188 7.02 -33.56 27.31
CA ARG A 188 7.01 -32.32 28.10
C ARG A 188 5.75 -31.48 27.88
N TYR A 189 5.17 -31.51 26.69
CA TYR A 189 3.92 -30.79 26.39
C TYR A 189 2.67 -31.55 26.86
N HIS A 190 2.69 -32.89 26.89
CA HIS A 190 1.57 -33.67 27.43
C HIS A 190 1.40 -33.57 28.95
N HIS A 191 2.43 -33.16 29.71
CA HIS A 191 2.30 -32.99 31.16
C HIS A 191 1.64 -31.68 31.59
N ARG A 192 1.49 -30.68 30.71
CA ARG A 192 0.93 -29.37 31.09
C ARG A 192 -0.56 -29.22 30.74
N TYR A 193 -1.02 -29.91 29.71
CA TYR A 193 -2.44 -30.05 29.43
C TYR A 193 -2.90 -31.37 30.01
N GLY A 194 -3.44 -31.30 31.24
CA GLY A 194 -3.99 -32.40 32.00
C GLY A 194 -5.15 -33.09 31.29
N TYR A 195 -4.85 -33.82 30.22
CA TYR A 195 -5.44 -35.13 30.09
C TYR A 195 -4.90 -35.89 31.29
N GLU A 196 -5.67 -35.84 32.39
CA GLU A 196 -5.67 -36.92 33.34
C GLU A 196 -5.74 -38.17 32.48
N THR A 197 -4.59 -38.82 32.34
CA THR A 197 -4.58 -40.23 32.09
C THR A 197 -5.55 -40.76 33.14
N PHE A 198 -6.74 -41.15 32.70
CA PHE A 198 -7.47 -42.25 33.29
C PHE A 198 -6.47 -43.41 33.25
N ALA A 199 -5.53 -43.35 34.19
CA ALA A 199 -4.72 -44.45 34.62
C ALA A 199 -5.78 -45.45 35.01
N SER A 200 -6.02 -46.38 34.08
CA SER A 200 -6.77 -47.59 34.34
C SER A 200 -6.32 -48.03 35.71
N THR A 201 -7.27 -48.07 36.63
CA THR A 201 -7.18 -48.69 37.93
C THR A 201 -6.73 -50.14 37.72
N GLY A 202 -5.43 -50.31 37.54
CA GLY A 202 -4.75 -51.57 37.66
C GLY A 202 -4.86 -51.97 39.13
N PRO A 203 -5.30 -53.20 39.43
CA PRO A 203 -5.49 -53.63 40.79
C PRO A 203 -4.17 -53.56 41.55
N VAL A 204 -4.27 -53.00 42.76
CA VAL A 204 -3.22 -52.92 43.77
C VAL A 204 -2.59 -54.30 43.97
N ALA A 205 -1.43 -54.53 43.37
CA ALA A 205 -0.57 -55.64 43.74
C ALA A 205 0.19 -55.24 45.02
N ALA A 206 -0.32 -55.74 46.14
CA ALA A 206 0.28 -55.62 47.46
C ALA A 206 1.72 -56.17 47.46
N SER A 207 2.71 -55.28 47.42
CA SER A 207 4.09 -55.63 47.81
C SER A 207 4.25 -55.42 49.31
N ARG A 208 4.21 -56.55 49.99
CA ARG A 208 4.37 -56.77 51.43
C ARG A 208 5.86 -56.91 51.73
N ARG A 209 6.46 -55.99 52.49
CA ARG A 209 7.49 -56.19 53.54
C ARG A 209 8.40 -54.98 53.71
N GLY A 210 8.54 -54.53 54.96
CA GLY A 210 9.69 -53.73 55.38
C GLY A 210 9.39 -52.75 56.50
N TYR A 211 9.02 -53.25 57.67
CA TYR A 211 8.90 -52.45 58.89
C TYR A 211 10.29 -52.02 59.39
N LYS A 212 10.42 -50.74 59.74
CA LYS A 212 11.21 -50.23 60.87
C LYS A 212 10.54 -48.95 61.39
N GLU A 213 9.73 -49.10 62.46
CA GLU A 213 9.94 -48.49 63.80
C GLU A 213 10.88 -47.25 63.81
N LEU A 214 10.58 -46.04 64.31
CA LEU A 214 9.84 -45.53 65.48
C LEU A 214 9.39 -44.05 65.20
N SER A 215 8.14 -43.62 65.44
CA SER A 215 7.57 -42.97 66.66
C SER A 215 7.74 -41.41 66.72
N PRO A 216 6.98 -40.63 67.54
CA PRO A 216 5.82 -39.86 67.08
C PRO A 216 5.79 -38.38 67.55
N THR A 217 4.70 -37.67 67.24
CA THR A 217 4.11 -36.44 67.84
C THR A 217 4.13 -35.16 66.98
N GLY A 218 2.93 -34.76 66.56
CA GLY A 218 2.63 -33.45 65.95
C GLY A 218 1.19 -33.44 65.43
N PRO A 219 0.29 -32.58 65.96
CA PRO A 219 -1.15 -32.76 65.80
C PRO A 219 -1.67 -32.34 64.43
N MET A 220 -2.71 -33.07 64.01
CA MET A 220 -3.56 -32.80 62.87
C MET A 220 -4.17 -31.40 62.93
N LEU A 221 -4.20 -30.72 61.78
CA LEU A 221 -5.15 -29.65 61.51
C LEU A 221 -5.75 -29.81 60.10
N GLU A 222 -7.01 -30.23 60.14
CA GLU A 222 -8.13 -29.64 59.40
C GLU A 222 -8.10 -29.68 57.87
N THR A 223 -8.65 -30.79 57.39
CA THR A 223 -9.50 -30.92 56.20
C THR A 223 -10.25 -29.64 55.83
N SER A 224 -9.89 -29.01 54.72
CA SER A 224 -10.77 -28.08 54.00
C SER A 224 -11.20 -28.69 52.67
N ARG A 225 -12.50 -29.00 52.64
CA ARG A 225 -13.33 -29.49 51.54
C ARG A 225 -13.18 -28.59 50.31
N SER A 226 -12.70 -29.12 49.19
CA SER A 226 -12.90 -28.48 47.88
C SER A 226 -14.26 -28.89 47.34
N VAL A 227 -15.09 -27.88 47.08
CA VAL A 227 -16.39 -27.98 46.42
C VAL A 227 -16.14 -28.15 44.92
N ALA A 228 -16.80 -29.14 44.33
CA ALA A 228 -16.80 -29.42 42.91
C ALA A 228 -17.56 -28.33 42.14
N GLU A 229 -16.91 -27.69 41.17
CA GLU A 229 -17.56 -26.92 40.10
C GLU A 229 -17.53 -27.75 38.81
N ASP A 230 -18.54 -28.62 38.67
CA ASP A 230 -18.92 -29.23 37.41
C ASP A 230 -19.86 -28.28 36.65
N HIS A 231 -19.32 -27.44 35.78
CA HIS A 231 -20.12 -26.79 34.73
C HIS A 231 -19.23 -26.32 33.59
N TYR A 232 -19.04 -27.13 32.54
CA TYR A 232 -18.94 -26.67 31.13
C TYR A 232 -18.82 -27.87 30.16
N THR A 233 -19.93 -28.57 29.91
CA THR A 233 -20.08 -29.42 28.72
C THR A 233 -21.46 -29.25 28.11
N ARG A 234 -21.67 -28.12 27.40
CA ARG A 234 -22.80 -28.02 26.46
C ARG A 234 -22.54 -27.00 25.36
N ALA A 235 -22.09 -27.49 24.21
CA ALA A 235 -22.66 -27.17 22.89
C ALA A 235 -21.69 -27.57 21.77
N ARG A 236 -21.77 -28.83 21.32
CA ARG A 236 -21.36 -29.17 19.96
C ARG A 236 -22.34 -30.16 19.37
N GLY A 237 -23.32 -29.62 18.67
CA GLY A 237 -24.33 -30.40 17.97
C GLY A 237 -25.01 -29.53 16.94
N LYS A 238 -24.46 -29.51 15.72
CA LYS A 238 -25.17 -29.53 14.43
C LYS A 238 -24.19 -29.33 13.28
N SER A 239 -23.66 -30.46 12.82
CA SER A 239 -23.22 -30.67 11.44
C SER A 239 -24.47 -30.94 10.61
N SER A 240 -24.70 -30.18 9.53
CA SER A 240 -25.53 -30.65 8.42
C SER A 240 -25.34 -29.82 7.14
N HIS A 241 -25.13 -30.54 6.03
CA HIS A 241 -25.26 -30.17 4.63
C HIS A 241 -24.19 -29.32 3.93
N ARG A 242 -23.14 -30.05 3.52
CA ARG A 242 -22.36 -29.85 2.29
C ARG A 242 -23.27 -30.11 1.06
N ARG A 243 -23.61 -29.07 0.29
CA ARG A 243 -24.04 -29.23 -1.11
C ARG A 243 -22.81 -29.10 -2.00
N VAL A 244 -22.52 -30.17 -2.72
CA VAL A 244 -21.61 -30.21 -3.85
C VAL A 244 -22.33 -29.59 -5.04
N ALA A 245 -21.75 -28.57 -5.65
CA ALA A 245 -22.11 -28.11 -6.99
C ALA A 245 -20.84 -28.18 -7.86
N ASN A 246 -20.77 -29.27 -8.63
CA ASN A 246 -19.99 -29.38 -9.85
C ASN A 246 -20.68 -28.55 -10.94
N THR A 247 -19.91 -27.73 -11.67
CA THR A 247 -20.10 -27.21 -13.06
C THR A 247 -19.37 -25.86 -13.14
N SER A 248 -18.56 -25.49 -14.13
CA SER A 248 -18.17 -26.09 -15.41
C SER A 248 -16.89 -25.39 -15.86
N ALA A 249 -16.03 -26.12 -16.56
CA ALA A 249 -14.91 -25.59 -17.31
C ALA A 249 -15.41 -24.66 -18.44
N SER A 250 -14.79 -23.48 -18.57
CA SER A 250 -14.85 -22.69 -19.79
C SER A 250 -13.45 -22.58 -20.37
N ASN A 251 -13.23 -23.36 -21.43
CA ASN A 251 -12.17 -23.19 -22.40
C ASN A 251 -12.31 -21.82 -23.10
N TYR A 252 -11.30 -20.97 -22.99
CA TYR A 252 -10.94 -19.99 -24.01
C TYR A 252 -9.48 -20.33 -24.33
N GLY A 253 -9.13 -20.88 -25.48
CA GLY A 253 -9.44 -20.33 -26.80
C GLY A 253 -8.14 -19.72 -27.32
N GLU A 254 -7.20 -20.59 -27.69
CA GLU A 254 -6.01 -20.23 -28.46
C GLU A 254 -6.45 -19.63 -29.80
N SER A 255 -5.79 -18.55 -30.21
CA SER A 255 -5.76 -18.11 -31.61
C SER A 255 -4.49 -17.29 -31.88
N PRO A 256 -4.01 -17.31 -33.14
CA PRO A 256 -2.60 -17.55 -33.42
C PRO A 256 -1.82 -16.30 -33.85
N SER A 257 -0.51 -16.51 -33.84
CA SER A 257 0.55 -15.76 -34.53
C SER A 257 0.14 -15.03 -35.82
N MET A 258 0.48 -13.74 -35.89
CA MET A 258 0.78 -13.07 -37.16
C MET A 258 2.07 -12.24 -37.02
N VAL A 259 3.10 -12.71 -37.74
CA VAL A 259 4.25 -11.95 -38.27
C VAL A 259 3.90 -11.73 -39.75
N PRO A 260 3.99 -10.51 -40.33
CA PRO A 260 5.23 -9.98 -40.94
C PRO A 260 5.34 -8.44 -40.78
N GLY A 261 6.43 -7.71 -41.01
CA GLY A 261 7.63 -7.88 -41.80
C GLY A 261 7.98 -6.50 -42.39
N MET A 262 9.26 -6.14 -42.37
CA MET A 262 9.96 -5.15 -43.23
C MET A 262 9.57 -3.65 -43.24
N ALA A 263 10.62 -2.85 -43.11
CA ALA A 263 10.70 -1.39 -43.26
C ALA A 263 10.39 -0.91 -44.70
N PRO A 264 10.23 0.42 -44.90
CA PRO A 264 11.39 1.16 -45.37
C PRO A 264 11.58 2.57 -44.77
N SER A 265 12.85 2.97 -44.85
CA SER A 265 13.40 4.32 -44.76
C SER A 265 12.63 5.37 -45.57
N GLY A 266 12.38 6.53 -44.95
CA GLY A 266 11.90 7.73 -45.62
C GLY A 266 12.49 8.99 -44.99
N ILE A 267 13.55 9.49 -45.63
CA ILE A 267 14.08 10.86 -45.48
C ILE A 267 13.01 11.84 -45.96
N GLN A 268 12.72 12.93 -45.24
CA GLN A 268 12.54 14.27 -45.81
C GLN A 268 12.47 15.39 -44.74
N PRO A 269 12.80 16.64 -45.11
CA PRO A 269 13.29 17.68 -44.21
C PRO A 269 12.26 18.77 -43.87
N GLY A 270 12.52 19.48 -42.76
CA GLY A 270 12.33 20.92 -42.64
C GLY A 270 10.89 21.48 -42.61
N ARG A 271 10.49 22.02 -41.45
CA ARG A 271 10.00 23.41 -41.36
C ARG A 271 9.88 23.85 -39.90
N SER A 272 10.83 24.69 -39.51
CA SER A 272 10.71 25.60 -38.36
C SER A 272 9.60 26.60 -38.64
N MET A 273 8.50 26.55 -37.87
CA MET A 273 7.61 27.69 -37.72
C MET A 273 8.01 28.43 -36.46
N GLY A 274 8.71 29.55 -36.64
CA GLY A 274 8.94 30.53 -35.59
C GLY A 274 7.65 31.28 -35.31
N TYR A 275 7.07 31.07 -34.13
CA TYR A 275 6.13 32.01 -33.55
C TYR A 275 6.92 33.11 -32.85
N GLY A 276 6.95 34.28 -33.46
CA GLY A 276 7.47 35.49 -32.85
C GLY A 276 6.60 35.86 -31.64
N GLN A 277 7.14 35.69 -30.44
CA GLN A 277 6.62 36.36 -29.26
C GLN A 277 7.00 37.84 -29.36
N ALA A 278 6.00 38.68 -29.63
CA ALA A 278 6.12 40.11 -29.40
C ALA A 278 6.14 40.34 -27.87
N GLN A 279 7.33 40.50 -27.30
CA GLN A 279 7.49 41.01 -25.94
C GLN A 279 7.13 42.50 -25.95
N LEU A 280 5.96 42.83 -25.41
CA LEU A 280 5.60 44.20 -25.08
C LEU A 280 6.21 44.53 -23.70
N THR A 281 7.38 45.17 -23.71
CA THR A 281 8.06 45.64 -22.51
C THR A 281 7.31 46.84 -21.95
N VAL A 282 6.58 46.66 -20.85
CA VAL A 282 5.99 47.77 -20.07
C VAL A 282 6.98 48.12 -18.94
N PRO A 283 7.35 49.40 -18.75
CA PRO A 283 8.31 49.80 -17.74
C PRO A 283 7.77 49.57 -16.31
N MET A 284 8.60 48.96 -15.46
CA MET A 284 8.32 48.77 -14.05
C MET A 284 8.35 50.10 -13.30
N ALA A 285 7.24 50.46 -12.65
CA ALA A 285 7.20 51.48 -11.62
C ALA A 285 7.31 50.82 -10.23
N ALA A 286 7.92 51.56 -9.31
CA ALA A 286 8.51 51.09 -8.06
C ALA A 286 7.53 50.49 -7.03
N THR A 287 8.11 49.58 -6.26
CA THR A 287 7.64 48.85 -5.09
C THR A 287 6.97 49.73 -4.02
N GLN A 288 5.83 49.26 -3.49
CA GLN A 288 5.39 49.57 -2.12
C GLN A 288 5.10 48.26 -1.35
N PRO A 289 5.49 48.14 -0.07
CA PRO A 289 5.22 46.97 0.74
C PRO A 289 3.99 47.15 1.64
N GLY A 290 3.18 46.09 1.75
CA GLY A 290 2.39 45.82 2.94
C GLY A 290 0.87 45.84 2.76
N ALA A 291 0.27 44.68 2.45
CA ALA A 291 -1.11 44.42 2.83
C ALA A 291 -1.34 42.93 3.09
N SER A 292 -1.97 42.66 4.22
CA SER A 292 -2.35 41.37 4.81
C SER A 292 -3.22 40.50 3.88
N VAL A 293 -2.91 39.21 3.82
CA VAL A 293 -3.70 38.20 3.11
C VAL A 293 -4.96 37.86 3.92
N GLY A 294 -6.10 38.41 3.50
CA GLY A 294 -7.44 37.96 3.89
C GLY A 294 -7.96 36.89 2.93
N TYR A 295 -8.39 35.75 3.46
CA TYR A 295 -9.04 34.71 2.67
C TYR A 295 -10.49 35.09 2.33
N GLY A 296 -10.84 35.02 1.04
CA GLY A 296 -12.15 34.52 0.61
C GLY A 296 -13.26 35.53 0.33
N GLN A 297 -13.07 36.47 -0.61
CA GLN A 297 -14.19 36.96 -1.42
C GLN A 297 -14.11 36.34 -2.81
N VAL A 298 -15.14 35.57 -3.17
CA VAL A 298 -15.35 35.11 -4.55
C VAL A 298 -15.67 36.36 -5.39
N PRO A 299 -14.96 36.61 -6.51
CA PRO A 299 -15.23 37.80 -7.33
C PRO A 299 -16.67 37.76 -7.86
N SER A 300 -17.47 38.73 -7.44
CA SER A 300 -18.83 38.93 -7.95
C SER A 300 -18.73 39.47 -9.38
N ILE A 301 -19.10 38.64 -10.35
CA ILE A 301 -19.24 39.07 -11.74
C ILE A 301 -20.59 39.78 -11.83
N VAL A 302 -20.56 41.12 -11.74
CA VAL A 302 -21.74 41.93 -12.04
C VAL A 302 -21.73 42.20 -13.55
N PRO A 303 -22.64 41.60 -14.35
CA PRO A 303 -22.76 41.94 -15.76
C PRO A 303 -23.29 43.38 -15.86
N THR A 304 -22.39 44.32 -16.11
CA THR A 304 -22.76 45.67 -16.53
C THR A 304 -23.40 45.59 -17.91
N THR A 305 -24.52 46.28 -18.06
CA THR A 305 -25.36 46.37 -19.27
C THR A 305 -24.52 46.48 -20.55
N GLN A 306 -24.69 45.51 -21.44
CA GLN A 306 -24.05 45.48 -22.76
C GLN A 306 -24.54 46.65 -23.61
N THR A 307 -23.69 47.67 -23.76
CA THR A 307 -23.80 48.60 -24.88
C THR A 307 -23.35 47.86 -26.13
N THR A 308 -24.26 47.69 -27.09
CA THR A 308 -24.02 46.97 -28.35
C THR A 308 -22.75 47.49 -29.03
N GLY A 309 -21.74 46.65 -29.18
CA GLY A 309 -20.46 46.99 -29.83
C GLY A 309 -19.27 47.22 -28.87
N VAL A 310 -19.51 47.30 -27.56
CA VAL A 310 -18.46 47.37 -26.55
C VAL A 310 -18.36 46.01 -25.87
N GLY A 311 -17.23 45.31 -26.01
CA GLY A 311 -17.05 44.01 -25.37
C GLY A 311 -17.16 44.09 -23.85
N ALA A 312 -17.47 42.95 -23.21
CA ALA A 312 -17.70 42.92 -21.77
C ALA A 312 -16.46 43.40 -21.01
N THR A 313 -16.67 44.22 -19.99
CA THR A 313 -15.61 44.71 -19.14
C THR A 313 -15.61 43.93 -17.83
N VAL A 314 -14.48 43.31 -17.48
CA VAL A 314 -14.34 42.49 -16.28
C VAL A 314 -13.38 43.18 -15.33
N LYS A 315 -13.82 43.41 -14.09
CA LYS A 315 -12.98 44.00 -13.02
C LYS A 315 -12.38 42.89 -12.16
N PHE A 316 -11.06 42.93 -12.00
CA PHE A 316 -10.31 42.05 -11.10
C PHE A 316 -9.46 42.91 -10.16
N GLY A 317 -9.89 43.02 -8.90
CA GLY A 317 -9.31 43.96 -7.95
C GLY A 317 -9.51 45.40 -8.43
N GLU A 318 -8.41 46.17 -8.51
CA GLU A 318 -8.42 47.55 -9.01
C GLU A 318 -8.24 47.66 -10.53
N HIS A 319 -8.05 46.54 -11.25
CA HIS A 319 -7.81 46.54 -12.69
C HIS A 319 -9.07 46.19 -13.47
N GLU A 320 -9.29 46.92 -14.57
CA GLU A 320 -10.43 46.77 -15.46
C GLU A 320 -9.96 46.28 -16.84
N PHE A 321 -10.46 45.13 -17.28
CA PHE A 321 -10.06 44.52 -18.54
C PHE A 321 -11.23 44.51 -19.51
N GLN A 322 -11.03 45.13 -20.67
CA GLN A 322 -12.01 45.14 -21.75
C GLN A 322 -11.78 43.95 -22.69
N GLN A 323 -12.76 43.07 -22.78
CA GLN A 323 -12.74 41.96 -23.73
C GLN A 323 -12.87 42.51 -25.15
N LYS A 324 -12.00 42.09 -26.07
CA LYS A 324 -12.20 42.40 -27.49
C LYS A 324 -13.43 41.66 -28.00
N PRO A 325 -14.29 42.31 -28.83
CA PRO A 325 -15.38 41.61 -29.49
C PRO A 325 -14.89 40.35 -30.21
N GLY A 326 -15.63 39.25 -30.08
CA GLY A 326 -15.27 37.97 -30.69
C GLY A 326 -14.08 37.24 -30.07
N HIS A 327 -13.58 37.65 -28.90
CA HIS A 327 -12.56 36.92 -28.15
C HIS A 327 -13.13 36.38 -26.84
N SER A 328 -12.68 35.22 -26.36
CA SER A 328 -12.83 34.77 -24.98
C SER A 328 -11.64 35.26 -24.14
N MET A 329 -11.86 35.52 -22.85
CA MET A 329 -10.80 35.93 -21.92
C MET A 329 -10.45 34.75 -21.03
N ILE A 330 -9.18 34.35 -21.00
CA ILE A 330 -8.64 33.31 -20.12
C ILE A 330 -7.76 33.99 -19.08
N ILE A 331 -8.07 33.77 -17.81
CA ILE A 331 -7.34 34.35 -16.68
C ILE A 331 -6.62 33.21 -15.98
N ARG A 332 -5.28 33.25 -16.00
CA ARG A 332 -4.43 32.28 -15.32
C ARG A 332 -3.83 32.93 -14.07
N GLY A 333 -3.88 32.22 -12.93
CA GLY A 333 -3.18 32.67 -11.73
C GLY A 333 -1.68 32.80 -12.00
N GLY A 334 -1.06 33.91 -11.57
CA GLY A 334 0.38 34.09 -11.70
C GLY A 334 1.13 33.08 -10.82
N ALA A 335 2.24 32.55 -11.31
CA ALA A 335 3.09 31.65 -10.53
C ALA A 335 3.61 32.37 -9.27
N LYS A 336 3.54 31.71 -8.11
CA LYS A 336 4.09 32.19 -6.82
C LYS A 336 3.51 33.54 -6.34
N GLY A 337 2.22 33.79 -6.59
CA GLY A 337 1.58 35.04 -6.17
C GLY A 337 1.90 36.24 -7.08
N GLY A 338 2.48 35.99 -8.25
CA GLY A 338 2.61 37.00 -9.29
C GLY A 338 1.24 37.46 -9.82
N PRO A 339 1.18 38.61 -10.52
CA PRO A 339 -0.06 39.12 -11.08
C PRO A 339 -0.70 38.11 -12.05
N PRO A 340 -2.04 38.06 -12.13
CA PRO A 340 -2.73 37.15 -13.04
C PRO A 340 -2.35 37.46 -14.49
N GLN A 341 -2.12 36.42 -15.28
CA GLN A 341 -1.94 36.56 -16.73
C GLN A 341 -3.30 36.49 -17.41
N ILE A 342 -3.58 37.49 -18.25
CA ILE A 342 -4.84 37.61 -18.96
C ILE A 342 -4.56 37.48 -20.44
N GLU A 343 -5.11 36.44 -21.04
CA GLU A 343 -4.96 36.12 -22.46
C GLU A 343 -6.33 36.24 -23.12
N GLN A 344 -6.40 36.93 -24.26
CA GLN A 344 -7.61 36.99 -25.07
C GLN A 344 -7.46 36.05 -26.27
N VAL A 345 -8.28 35.01 -26.32
CA VAL A 345 -8.25 34.00 -27.39
C VAL A 345 -9.43 34.25 -28.32
N PRO A 346 -9.25 34.29 -29.65
CA PRO A 346 -10.37 34.41 -30.58
C PRO A 346 -11.41 33.32 -30.33
N GLY A 347 -12.65 33.73 -30.06
CA GLY A 347 -13.76 32.82 -29.83
C GLY A 347 -14.21 32.22 -31.16
N TYR A 348 -14.14 30.90 -31.28
CA TYR A 348 -14.72 30.17 -32.41
C TYR A 348 -16.23 30.10 -32.25
N TYR A 349 -16.94 31.18 -32.62
CA TYR A 349 -18.40 31.13 -32.71
C TYR A 349 -18.76 30.45 -34.05
N ARG A 350 -19.01 29.14 -34.02
CA ARG A 350 -19.76 28.50 -35.10
C ARG A 350 -21.22 28.91 -34.90
N GLY A 351 -21.71 29.78 -35.78
CA GLY A 351 -23.15 30.09 -35.84
C GLY A 351 -23.98 28.81 -36.05
N PRO A 352 -25.29 28.88 -35.75
CA PRO A 352 -26.22 27.76 -35.86
C PRO A 352 -26.29 27.15 -37.26
#